data_AF-A0A9E4B3J3-F1
#
_entry.id   AF-A0A9E4B3J3-F1
#
_cell.length_a   1.000
_cell.length_b   1.000
_cell.length_c   1.000
_cell.angle_alpha   90.00
_cell.angle_beta   90.00
_cell.angle_gamma   90.00
#
_symmetry.space_group_name_H-M   'P 1'
#
loop_
_entity.id
_entity.type
_entity.pdbx_description
1 polymer ?
#
loop_
_entity_poly.entity_id
_entity_poly.type
_entity_poly.pdbx_seq_one_letter_code
_entity_poly.pdbx_strand_id
1 'polypeptide(L)' 'MSGRDRTRFMESAAELLPRGVVLNVILLPMEGDPGASAAYWMLAGRIGGTYTSPFRDWP' A
#
# COMPACT_ATOMS: atom_id res chain seq x y z
N MET A 1 -8.14 16.74 4.50
CA MET A 1 -8.34 15.38 3.95
C MET A 1 -8.43 14.43 5.13
N SER A 2 -9.54 13.70 5.27
CA SER A 2 -9.72 12.76 6.39
C SER A 2 -9.06 11.41 6.10
N GLY A 3 -8.90 10.56 7.13
CA GLY A 3 -8.41 9.19 6.94
C GLY A 3 -9.28 8.36 5.99
N ARG A 4 -10.60 8.59 6.00
CA ARG A 4 -11.55 7.97 5.06
C ARG A 4 -11.31 8.40 3.62
N ASP A 5 -11.02 9.68 3.40
CA ASP A 5 -10.74 10.19 2.05
C ASP A 5 -9.47 9.54 1.49
N ARG A 6 -8.43 9.35 2.32
CA ARG A 6 -7.20 8.63 1.94
C ARG A 6 -7.48 7.21 1.48
N THR A 7 -8.24 6.45 2.26
CA THR A 7 -8.61 5.07 1.90
C THR A 7 -9.37 5.03 0.57
N ARG A 8 -10.35 5.92 0.40
CA ARG A 8 -11.12 6.00 -0.85
C ARG A 8 -10.23 6.31 -2.05
N PHE A 9 -9.32 7.27 -1.94
CA PHE A 9 -8.39 7.59 -3.03
C PHE A 9 -7.45 6.42 -3.36
N MET A 10 -6.97 5.71 -2.34
CA MET A 10 -6.13 4.52 -2.52
C MET A 10 -6.89 3.41 -3.26
N GLU A 11 -8.15 3.15 -2.89
CA GLU A 11 -9.00 2.15 -3.56
C GLU A 11 -9.28 2.55 -5.01
N SER A 12 -9.65 3.81 -5.26
CA SER A 12 -9.88 4.30 -6.63
C SER A 12 -8.61 4.22 -7.49
N ALA A 13 -7.43 4.51 -6.92
CA ALA A 13 -6.16 4.35 -7.63
C ALA A 13 -5.84 2.87 -7.93
N ALA A 14 -6.16 1.96 -7.02
CA ALA A 14 -5.96 0.52 -7.22
C ALA A 14 -6.80 -0.04 -8.38
N GLU A 15 -7.98 0.54 -8.65
CA GLU A 15 -8.83 0.15 -9.79
C GLU A 15 -8.24 0.54 -11.16
N LEU A 16 -7.34 1.54 -11.19
CA LEU A 16 -6.68 2.00 -12.42
C LEU A 16 -5.50 1.11 -12.84
N LEU A 17 -5.11 0.13 -12.01
CA LEU A 17 -3.96 -0.72 -12.30
C LEU A 17 -4.21 -1.65 -13.50
N PRO A 18 -3.23 -1.82 -14.41
CA PRO A 18 -3.34 -2.75 -15.51
C PRO A 18 -3.44 -4.20 -15.01
N ARG A 19 -4.23 -5.02 -15.71
CA ARG A 19 -4.31 -6.46 -15.41
C ARG A 19 -2.98 -7.15 -15.77
N GLY A 20 -2.52 -8.04 -14.90
CA GLY A 20 -1.33 -8.87 -15.14
C GLY A 20 0.00 -8.24 -14.70
N VAL A 21 -0.02 -7.08 -14.04
CA VAL A 21 1.17 -6.48 -13.44
C VAL A 21 1.29 -6.93 -11.98
N VAL A 22 2.48 -7.40 -11.59
CA VAL A 22 2.83 -7.70 -10.20
C VAL A 22 3.41 -6.43 -9.57
N LEU A 23 2.97 -6.08 -8.36
CA LEU A 23 3.46 -4.92 -7.61
C LEU A 23 4.10 -5.34 -6.30
N ASN A 24 5.35 -4.94 -6.10
CA ASN A 24 6.05 -5.13 -4.83
C ASN A 24 6.09 -3.82 -4.06
N VAL A 25 5.67 -3.84 -2.80
CA VAL A 25 5.61 -2.66 -1.93
C VAL A 25 6.65 -2.78 -0.82
N ILE A 26 7.51 -1.77 -0.72
CA ILE A 26 8.41 -1.56 0.42
C ILE A 26 7.88 -0.34 1.18
N LEU A 27 7.30 -0.59 2.35
CA LEU A 27 6.76 0.47 3.19
C LEU A 27 7.81 0.94 4.19
N LEU A 28 8.34 2.13 3.96
CA LEU A 28 9.23 2.77 4.93
C LEU A 28 8.44 3.22 6.17
N PRO A 29 9.09 3.44 7.32
CA PRO A 29 8.43 4.02 8.48
C PRO A 29 7.73 5.33 8.12
N MET A 30 6.41 5.38 8.27
CA MET A 30 5.60 6.57 7.97
C MET A 30 4.89 7.05 9.24
N GLU A 31 4.88 8.37 9.45
CA GLU A 31 4.05 9.03 10.47
C GLU A 31 2.77 9.60 9.85
N GLY A 32 1.67 9.58 10.61
CA GLY A 32 0.45 10.31 10.26
C GLY A 32 -0.65 9.52 9.53
N ASP A 33 -0.42 8.25 9.15
CA ASP A 33 -1.48 7.36 8.67
C ASP A 33 -1.36 5.93 9.20
N PRO A 34 -2.05 5.59 10.32
CA PRO A 34 -2.07 4.24 10.85
C PRO A 34 -2.65 3.20 9.87
N GLY A 35 -3.52 3.62 8.95
CA GLY A 35 -4.20 2.72 8.01
C GLY A 35 -3.39 2.39 6.76
N ALA A 36 -2.32 3.14 6.48
CA ALA A 36 -1.58 3.00 5.23
C ALA A 36 -0.97 1.61 5.07
N SER A 37 -0.40 1.05 6.15
CA SER A 37 0.19 -0.29 6.14
C SER A 37 -0.77 -1.37 5.66
N ALA A 38 -1.97 -1.42 6.25
CA ALA A 38 -3.00 -2.38 5.86
C ALA A 38 -3.46 -2.17 4.40
N ALA A 39 -3.58 -0.93 3.95
CA ALA A 39 -3.99 -0.61 2.59
C ALA A 39 -2.97 -1.11 1.55
N TYR A 40 -1.67 -0.91 1.78
CA TYR A 40 -0.60 -1.39 0.91
C TYR A 40 -0.48 -2.92 0.91
N TRP A 41 -0.69 -3.55 2.06
CA TRP A 41 -0.71 -5.02 2.15
C TRP A 41 -1.85 -5.63 1.32
N MET A 42 -3.07 -5.09 1.44
CA MET A 42 -4.21 -5.53 0.62
C MET A 42 -3.98 -5.30 -0.87
N LEU A 43 -3.38 -4.17 -1.24
CA LEU A 43 -3.06 -3.85 -2.63
C LEU A 43 -2.11 -4.90 -3.23
N ALA A 44 -0.98 -5.16 -2.56
CA ALA A 44 0.01 -6.14 -3.01
C ALA A 44 -0.61 -7.55 -3.13
N GLY A 45 -1.45 -7.95 -2.17
CA GLY A 45 -2.15 -9.23 -2.21
C GLY A 45 -3.11 -9.37 -3.40
N ARG A 46 -3.85 -8.31 -3.75
CA ARG A 46 -4.82 -8.31 -4.85
C ARG A 46 -4.19 -8.53 -6.23
N ILE A 47 -2.94 -8.14 -6.39
CA ILE A 47 -2.18 -8.21 -7.65
C ILE A 47 -1.07 -9.27 -7.63
N GLY A 48 -1.05 -10.13 -6.59
CA GLY A 48 -0.11 -11.24 -6.48
C GLY A 48 1.34 -10.84 -6.23
N GLY A 49 1.58 -9.63 -5.71
CA GLY A 49 2.92 -9.16 -5.37
C GLY A 49 3.23 -9.26 -3.89
N THR A 50 4.38 -8.71 -3.48
CA THR A 50 4.87 -8.81 -2.10
C THR A 50 4.76 -7.49 -1.35
N TYR A 51 4.55 -7.57 -0.04
CA TYR A 51 4.60 -6.43 0.88
C TYR A 51 5.69 -6.64 1.93
N THR A 52 6.51 -5.62 2.18
CA THR A 52 7.52 -5.64 3.25
C THR A 52 7.60 -4.27 3.91
N SER A 53 7.66 -4.26 5.24
CA SER A 53 7.84 -3.05 6.05
C SER A 53 9.11 -3.22 6.87
N PRO A 54 10.29 -2.89 6.30
CA PRO A 54 11.55 -3.12 6.98
C PRO A 54 11.70 -2.22 8.21
N PHE A 55 12.53 -2.67 9.16
CA PHE A 55 12.92 -1.86 10.30
C PHE A 55 13.80 -0.68 9.85
N ARG A 56 13.96 0.34 10.71
CA ARG A 56 14.64 1.60 10.39
C ARG A 56 16.08 1.44 9.89
N ASP A 57 16.74 0.34 10.27
CA ASP A 57 18.15 0.07 10.00
C ASP A 57 18.39 -0.84 8.77
N TRP A 58 17.39 -1.02 7.91
CA TRP A 58 17.47 -1.86 6.70
C TRP A 58 18.33 -1.23 5.58
N PRO A 59 19.10 -2.03 4.80
CA PRO A 59 19.10 -3.50 4.77
C PRO A 59 19.77 -4.20 5.96
#